data_AF-A0AAV7HBV2-F1
#
_entry.id   AF-A0AAV7HBV2-F1
#
_cell.length_a   1.000
_cell.length_b   1.000
_cell.length_c   1.000
_cell.angle_alpha   90.00
_cell.angle_beta   90.00
_cell.angle_gamma   90.00
#
_symmetry.space_group_name_H-M   'P 1'
#
loop_
_entity.id
_entity.type
_entity.pdbx_description
1 polymer ?
#
loop_
_entity_poly.entity_id
_entity_poly.type
_entity_poly.pdbx_seq_one_letter_code
_entity_poly.pdbx_strand_id
1 'polypeptide(L)'
;MEEVSKDLDMHIVNLLTKLSEMQAKVKHRTKNHRHPMSTELKSIELWKAIATECFSTFLFSLIVLGAASSSNVYGSGLSVLATAIASGFAISAIYLIFGHISGGHVNPAVSLAFAITRKVSPLRATLYVAAQCGGGIAGAAALYL
;
A
#
# COMPACT_ATOMS: atom_id res chain seq x y z
N MET A 1 -19.27 6.91 56.09
CA MET A 1 -18.32 5.90 55.56
C MET A 1 -19.01 4.86 54.68
N GLU A 2 -20.28 4.50 54.94
CA GLU A 2 -21.02 3.50 54.15
C GLU A 2 -21.42 3.96 52.72
N GLU A 3 -21.72 5.24 52.53
CA GLU A 3 -22.05 5.81 51.20
C GLU A 3 -20.87 5.77 50.22
N VAL A 4 -19.65 6.09 50.69
CA VAL A 4 -18.43 6.10 49.87
C VAL A 4 -18.07 4.70 49.37
N SER A 5 -18.37 3.66 50.14
CA SER A 5 -18.17 2.27 49.71
C SER A 5 -19.12 1.89 48.58
N LYS A 6 -20.39 2.31 48.66
CA LYS A 6 -21.41 2.01 47.65
C LYS A 6 -21.14 2.71 46.31
N ASP A 7 -20.64 3.95 46.35
CA ASP A 7 -20.22 4.68 45.14
C ASP A 7 -19.01 4.02 44.46
N LEU A 8 -18.05 3.53 45.25
CA LEU A 8 -16.87 2.84 44.73
C LEU A 8 -17.24 1.51 44.06
N ASP A 9 -18.11 0.72 44.69
CA ASP A 9 -18.60 -0.54 44.13
C ASP A 9 -19.41 -0.31 42.84
N MET A 10 -20.28 0.70 42.81
CA MET A 10 -21.07 1.05 41.62
C MET A 10 -20.16 1.47 40.45
N HIS A 11 -19.10 2.23 40.73
CA HIS A 11 -18.14 2.65 39.72
C HIS A 11 -17.34 1.47 39.15
N ILE A 12 -16.91 0.55 40.01
CA ILE A 12 -16.20 -0.67 39.59
C ILE A 12 -17.09 -1.52 38.68
N VAL A 13 -18.36 -1.74 39.05
CA VAL A 13 -19.31 -2.50 38.23
C VAL A 13 -19.54 -1.83 36.87
N ASN A 14 -19.66 -0.51 36.84
CA ASN A 14 -19.83 0.23 35.58
C ASN A 14 -18.60 0.13 34.66
N LEU A 15 -17.39 0.19 35.24
CA LEU A 15 -16.14 -0.01 34.49
C LEU A 15 -16.03 -1.45 33.97
N LEU A 16 -16.31 -2.46 34.78
CA LEU A 16 -16.29 -3.86 34.36
C LEU A 16 -17.31 -4.13 33.24
N THR A 17 -18.49 -3.54 33.34
CA THR A 17 -19.53 -3.65 32.31
C THR A 17 -19.04 -3.04 30.99
N LYS A 18 -18.51 -1.80 31.01
CA LYS A 18 -17.93 -1.18 29.82
C LYS A 18 -16.73 -1.94 29.24
N LEU A 19 -15.88 -2.52 30.09
CA LEU A 19 -14.76 -3.35 29.63
C LEU A 19 -15.27 -4.62 28.93
N SER A 20 -16.30 -5.26 29.48
CA SER A 20 -16.93 -6.44 28.85
C SER A 20 -17.56 -6.10 27.49
N GLU A 21 -18.22 -4.94 27.37
CA GLU A 21 -18.78 -4.44 26.11
C GLU A 21 -17.68 -4.16 25.08
N MET A 22 -16.58 -3.52 25.50
CA MET A 22 -15.44 -3.23 24.65
C MET A 22 -14.78 -4.53 24.15
N GLN A 23 -14.61 -5.52 25.02
CA GLN A 23 -14.08 -6.83 24.65
C GLN A 23 -15.00 -7.57 23.67
N ALA A 24 -16.33 -7.51 23.87
CA ALA A 24 -17.30 -8.08 22.95
C ALA A 24 -17.23 -7.40 21.56
N LYS A 25 -17.13 -6.06 21.53
CA LYS A 25 -17.02 -5.28 20.28
C LYS A 25 -15.71 -5.57 19.53
N VAL A 26 -14.60 -5.72 20.24
CA VAL A 26 -13.29 -6.12 19.68
C VAL A 26 -13.34 -7.53 19.11
N LYS A 27 -13.96 -8.48 19.82
CA LYS A 27 -14.14 -9.87 19.36
C LYS A 27 -15.04 -9.96 18.13
N HIS A 28 -16.07 -9.10 18.04
CA HIS A 28 -16.93 -9.03 16.86
C HIS A 28 -16.25 -8.38 15.65
N ARG A 29 -15.44 -7.32 15.86
CA ARG A 29 -14.63 -6.71 14.79
C ARG A 29 -13.62 -7.69 14.18
N THR A 30 -13.00 -8.53 15.00
CA THR A 30 -11.99 -9.48 14.54
C THR A 30 -12.59 -10.66 13.76
N LYS A 31 -13.82 -11.08 14.06
CA LYS A 31 -14.50 -12.17 13.34
C LYS A 31 -15.04 -11.76 11.96
N ASN A 32 -15.35 -10.48 11.75
CA ASN A 32 -16.04 -9.98 10.55
C ASN A 32 -15.11 -9.61 9.36
N HIS A 33 -13.79 -9.71 9.50
CA HIS A 33 -12.85 -9.21 8.47
C HIS A 33 -12.32 -10.27 7.49
N ARG A 34 -12.98 -11.42 7.38
CA ARG A 34 -12.64 -12.44 6.37
C ARG A 34 -13.61 -12.34 5.20
N HIS A 35 -13.41 -11.34 4.34
CA HIS A 35 -14.04 -11.37 3.03
C HIS A 35 -13.49 -12.57 2.23
N PRO A 36 -14.35 -13.41 1.62
CA PRO A 36 -13.89 -14.49 0.77
C PRO A 36 -13.12 -13.92 -0.44
N MET A 37 -11.98 -14.53 -0.74
CA MET A 37 -11.01 -14.08 -1.75
C MET A 37 -11.59 -13.96 -3.18
N SER A 38 -12.67 -14.70 -3.47
CA SER A 38 -13.38 -14.68 -4.76
C SER A 38 -14.26 -13.45 -4.97
N THR A 39 -14.70 -12.79 -3.89
CA THR A 39 -15.51 -11.55 -3.96
C THR A 39 -14.66 -10.31 -4.24
N GLU A 40 -13.39 -10.29 -3.82
CA GLU A 40 -12.43 -9.21 -4.13
C GLU A 40 -12.10 -9.14 -5.63
N LEU A 41 -12.10 -10.28 -6.34
CA LEU A 41 -11.73 -10.36 -7.76
C LEU A 41 -12.75 -9.73 -8.72
N LYS A 42 -14.02 -9.65 -8.30
CA LYS A 42 -15.08 -8.97 -9.06
C LYS A 42 -15.27 -7.51 -8.62
N SER A 43 -14.48 -7.05 -7.65
CA SER A 43 -14.57 -5.68 -7.17
C SER A 43 -13.96 -4.72 -8.20
N ILE A 44 -14.70 -3.66 -8.52
CA ILE A 44 -14.21 -2.53 -9.33
C ILE A 44 -12.95 -1.92 -8.70
N GLU A 45 -12.81 -2.00 -7.38
CA GLU A 45 -11.64 -1.48 -6.66
C GLU A 45 -10.36 -2.28 -6.94
N LEU A 46 -10.46 -3.59 -7.20
CA LEU A 46 -9.30 -4.41 -7.55
C LEU A 46 -8.79 -4.09 -8.96
N TRP A 47 -9.71 -3.92 -9.92
CA TRP A 47 -9.35 -3.51 -11.28
C TRP A 47 -8.77 -2.10 -11.32
N LYS A 48 -9.35 -1.16 -10.58
CA LYS A 48 -8.79 0.18 -10.40
C LYS A 48 -7.39 0.11 -9.80
N ALA A 49 -7.20 -0.69 -8.74
CA ALA A 49 -5.90 -0.84 -8.12
C ALA A 49 -4.84 -1.45 -9.06
N ILE A 50 -5.20 -2.46 -9.87
CA ILE A 50 -4.29 -3.04 -10.88
C ILE A 50 -3.92 -2.00 -11.94
N ALA A 51 -4.89 -1.26 -12.46
CA ALA A 51 -4.64 -0.21 -13.44
C ALA A 51 -3.75 0.90 -12.85
N THR A 52 -3.99 1.26 -11.60
CA THR A 52 -3.16 2.21 -10.85
C THR A 52 -1.74 1.70 -10.66
N GLU A 53 -1.51 0.43 -10.28
CA GLU A 53 -0.17 -0.16 -10.17
C GLU A 53 0.58 -0.20 -11.52
N CYS A 54 -0.13 -0.51 -12.61
CA CYS A 54 0.45 -0.45 -13.95
C CYS A 54 0.88 0.97 -14.32
N PHE A 55 -0.04 1.95 -14.17
CA PHE A 55 0.19 3.33 -14.56
C PHE A 55 1.25 4.02 -13.70
N SER A 56 1.24 3.78 -12.39
CA SER A 56 2.25 4.30 -11.47
C SER A 56 3.63 3.71 -11.78
N THR A 57 3.73 2.42 -12.09
CA THR A 57 5.02 1.79 -12.45
C THR A 57 5.52 2.29 -13.81
N PHE A 58 4.61 2.56 -14.75
CA PHE A 58 4.93 3.22 -16.02
C PHE A 58 5.56 4.61 -15.80
N LEU A 59 4.91 5.46 -15.01
CA LEU A 59 5.42 6.80 -14.70
C LEU A 59 6.75 6.74 -13.96
N PHE A 60 6.87 5.85 -12.97
CA PHE A 60 8.11 5.66 -12.22
C PHE A 60 9.27 5.26 -13.14
N SER A 61 9.04 4.26 -14.00
CA SER A 61 10.01 3.80 -14.99
C SER A 61 10.44 4.93 -15.92
N LEU A 62 9.48 5.66 -16.50
CA LEU A 62 9.74 6.78 -17.42
C LEU A 62 10.59 7.88 -16.78
N ILE A 63 10.28 8.28 -15.54
CA ILE A 63 11.02 9.34 -14.84
C ILE A 63 12.44 8.88 -14.49
N VAL A 64 12.59 7.67 -13.94
CA VAL A 64 13.89 7.17 -13.48
C VAL A 64 14.83 6.90 -14.66
N LEU A 65 14.34 6.24 -15.72
CA LEU A 65 15.13 5.99 -16.92
C LEU A 65 15.42 7.29 -17.68
N GLY A 66 14.49 8.25 -17.73
CA GLY A 66 14.72 9.56 -18.34
C GLY A 66 15.78 10.37 -17.59
N ALA A 67 15.71 10.38 -16.26
CA ALA A 67 16.74 11.00 -15.42
C ALA A 67 18.10 10.34 -15.64
N ALA A 68 18.16 8.99 -15.64
CA ALA A 68 19.39 8.26 -15.91
C ALA A 68 19.97 8.55 -17.31
N SER A 69 19.13 8.66 -18.34
CA SER A 69 19.57 8.90 -19.72
C SER A 69 20.11 10.31 -19.94
N SER A 70 19.49 11.32 -19.32
CA SER A 70 19.98 12.71 -19.35
C SER A 70 21.28 12.90 -18.54
N SER A 71 21.53 12.00 -17.60
CA SER A 71 22.69 12.02 -16.73
C SER A 71 24.01 11.69 -17.45
N ASN A 72 23.96 11.03 -18.62
CA ASN A 72 25.13 10.80 -19.49
C ASN A 72 25.76 12.09 -20.06
N VAL A 73 25.10 13.24 -19.90
CA VAL A 73 25.58 14.56 -20.38
C VAL A 73 26.38 15.29 -19.29
N TYR A 74 26.25 14.90 -18.02
CA TYR A 74 26.88 15.56 -16.86
C TYR A 74 27.93 14.65 -16.20
N GLY A 75 28.94 15.24 -15.55
CA GLY A 75 30.00 14.49 -14.85
C GLY A 75 29.44 13.45 -13.86
N SER A 76 30.15 12.32 -13.71
CA SER A 76 29.64 11.08 -13.09
C SER A 76 29.05 11.20 -11.68
N GLY A 77 29.48 12.17 -10.87
CA GLY A 77 28.94 12.37 -9.52
C GLY A 77 27.59 13.09 -9.51
N LEU A 78 27.40 14.10 -10.36
CA LEU A 78 26.18 14.91 -10.38
C LEU A 78 25.02 14.16 -11.05
N SER A 79 25.33 13.35 -12.05
CA SER A 79 24.39 12.48 -12.76
C SER A 79 23.74 11.43 -11.87
N VAL A 80 24.54 10.79 -11.01
CA VAL A 80 24.06 9.83 -10.02
C VAL A 80 23.17 10.51 -8.97
N LEU A 81 23.59 11.68 -8.47
CA LEU A 81 22.79 12.44 -7.49
C LEU A 81 21.44 12.87 -8.07
N ALA A 82 21.42 13.40 -9.29
CA ALA A 82 20.20 13.80 -9.97
C ALA A 82 19.23 12.62 -10.15
N THR A 83 19.72 11.46 -10.58
CA THR A 83 18.92 10.24 -10.74
C THR A 83 18.37 9.75 -9.40
N ALA A 84 19.17 9.79 -8.34
CA ALA A 84 18.74 9.42 -6.99
C ALA A 84 17.62 10.34 -6.48
N ILE A 85 17.79 11.65 -6.59
CA ILE A 85 16.76 12.63 -6.18
C ILE A 85 15.48 12.46 -7.02
N ALA A 86 15.61 12.29 -8.34
CA ALA A 86 14.47 12.09 -9.22
C ALA A 86 13.68 10.83 -8.85
N SER A 87 14.38 9.72 -8.61
CA SER A 87 13.75 8.45 -8.20
C SER A 87 13.02 8.56 -6.85
N GLY A 88 13.64 9.21 -5.86
CA GLY A 88 13.03 9.44 -4.54
C GLY A 88 11.80 10.34 -4.59
N PHE A 89 11.85 11.40 -5.38
CA PHE A 89 10.72 12.30 -5.56
C PHE A 89 9.59 11.64 -6.36
N ALA A 90 9.94 10.87 -7.40
CA ALA A 90 8.97 10.13 -8.22
C ALA A 90 8.15 9.15 -7.38
N ILE A 91 8.81 8.29 -6.59
CA ILE A 91 8.09 7.32 -5.75
C ILE A 91 7.27 8.01 -4.67
N SER A 92 7.78 9.11 -4.09
CA SER A 92 7.05 9.88 -3.08
C SER A 92 5.77 10.50 -3.65
N ALA A 93 5.86 11.15 -4.81
CA ALA A 93 4.71 11.74 -5.49
C ALA A 93 3.68 10.68 -5.88
N ILE A 94 4.13 9.56 -6.44
CA ILE A 94 3.29 8.42 -6.80
C ILE A 94 2.58 7.87 -5.56
N TYR A 95 3.28 7.69 -4.45
CA TYR A 95 2.68 7.18 -3.22
C TYR A 95 1.63 8.13 -2.65
N LEU A 96 1.87 9.45 -2.68
CA LEU A 96 0.91 10.45 -2.21
C LEU A 96 -0.38 10.44 -3.06
N ILE A 97 -0.26 10.25 -4.37
CA ILE A 97 -1.40 10.26 -5.29
C ILE A 97 -2.14 8.92 -5.27
N PHE A 98 -1.42 7.81 -5.35
CA PHE A 98 -1.97 6.48 -5.64
C PHE A 98 -1.97 5.52 -4.45
N GLY A 99 -1.29 5.87 -3.36
CA GLY A 99 -1.17 5.01 -2.18
C GLY A 99 -2.51 4.63 -1.57
N HIS A 100 -3.49 5.53 -1.58
CA HIS A 100 -4.84 5.27 -1.06
C HIS A 100 -5.69 4.35 -1.96
N ILE A 101 -5.31 4.15 -3.23
CA ILE A 101 -6.06 3.34 -4.20
C ILE A 101 -5.54 1.90 -4.23
N SER A 102 -4.24 1.71 -4.49
CA SER A 102 -3.66 0.37 -4.68
C SER A 102 -2.87 -0.14 -3.49
N GLY A 103 -2.46 0.74 -2.58
CA GLY A 103 -1.40 0.50 -1.59
C GLY A 103 -0.03 1.04 -2.04
N GLY A 104 0.09 1.51 -3.29
CA GLY A 104 1.30 2.16 -3.81
C GLY A 104 2.53 1.27 -3.78
N HIS A 105 2.42 0.02 -4.21
CA HIS A 105 3.54 -0.92 -4.16
C HIS A 105 4.59 -0.58 -5.22
N VAL A 106 4.17 -0.35 -6.47
CA VAL A 106 5.00 0.07 -7.62
C VAL A 106 6.24 -0.81 -7.83
N ASN A 107 6.24 -2.00 -7.25
CA ASN A 107 7.41 -2.86 -7.11
C ASN A 107 6.98 -4.31 -6.85
N PRO A 108 7.40 -5.26 -7.71
CA PRO A 108 7.05 -6.66 -7.56
C PRO A 108 7.60 -7.30 -6.28
N ALA A 109 8.76 -6.86 -5.80
CA ALA A 109 9.34 -7.36 -4.54
C ALA A 109 8.52 -6.90 -3.32
N VAL A 110 7.99 -5.67 -3.34
CA VAL A 110 7.12 -5.16 -2.27
C VAL A 110 5.78 -5.90 -2.27
N SER A 111 5.18 -6.10 -3.45
CA SER A 111 3.96 -6.91 -3.59
C SER A 111 4.15 -8.34 -3.05
N LEU A 112 5.30 -8.95 -3.33
CA LEU A 112 5.62 -10.29 -2.82
C LEU A 112 5.84 -10.30 -1.30
N ALA A 113 6.53 -9.31 -0.74
CA ALA A 113 6.71 -9.18 0.71
C ALA A 113 5.36 -9.06 1.45
N PHE A 114 4.42 -8.31 0.88
CA PHE A 114 3.05 -8.17 1.41
C PHE A 114 2.25 -9.48 1.27
N ALA A 115 2.49 -10.27 0.23
CA ALA A 115 1.90 -11.60 0.08
C ALA A 115 2.42 -12.58 1.16
N ILE A 116 3.73 -12.61 1.40
CA ILE A 116 4.36 -13.46 2.42
C ILE A 116 3.87 -13.08 3.83
N THR A 117 3.73 -11.79 4.10
CA THR A 117 3.21 -11.27 5.37
C THR A 117 1.69 -11.47 5.53
N ARG A 118 1.02 -12.11 4.55
CA ARG A 118 -0.44 -12.31 4.49
C ARG A 118 -1.25 -11.01 4.62
N LYS A 119 -0.65 -9.89 4.23
CA LYS A 119 -1.32 -8.58 4.15
C LYS A 119 -2.15 -8.44 2.88
N VAL A 120 -1.74 -9.14 1.82
CA VAL A 120 -2.41 -9.17 0.52
C VAL A 120 -2.58 -10.63 0.07
N SER A 121 -3.68 -10.92 -0.62
CA SER A 121 -3.91 -12.25 -1.21
C SER A 121 -2.80 -12.58 -2.22
N PRO A 122 -2.28 -13.83 -2.25
CA PRO A 122 -1.27 -14.25 -3.22
C PRO A 122 -1.69 -13.96 -4.67
N LEU A 123 -2.97 -14.17 -5.00
CA LEU A 123 -3.49 -13.94 -6.34
C LEU A 123 -3.49 -12.45 -6.70
N ARG A 124 -3.87 -11.57 -5.75
CA ARG A 124 -3.81 -10.11 -5.95
C ARG A 124 -2.37 -9.64 -6.11
N ALA A 125 -1.43 -10.22 -5.36
CA ALA A 125 -0.02 -9.93 -5.51
C ALA A 125 0.52 -10.36 -6.89
N THR A 126 0.13 -11.53 -7.41
CA THR A 126 0.53 -11.96 -8.77
C THR A 126 -0.01 -11.02 -9.85
N LEU A 127 -1.25 -10.56 -9.73
CA LEU A 127 -1.82 -9.58 -10.67
C LEU A 127 -1.11 -8.22 -10.59
N TYR A 128 -0.74 -7.77 -9.39
CA TYR A 128 0.06 -6.56 -9.21
C TYR A 128 1.44 -6.71 -9.86
N VAL A 129 2.11 -7.84 -9.66
CA VAL A 129 3.42 -8.11 -10.28
C VAL A 129 3.32 -8.06 -11.81
N ALA A 130 2.31 -8.69 -12.40
CA ALA A 130 2.09 -8.65 -13.85
C ALA A 130 1.85 -7.21 -14.36
N ALA A 131 1.03 -6.44 -13.64
CA ALA A 131 0.76 -5.04 -13.95
C ALA A 131 2.01 -4.15 -13.82
N GLN A 132 2.79 -4.34 -12.76
CA GLN A 132 4.04 -3.61 -12.52
C GLN A 132 5.08 -3.90 -13.61
N CYS A 133 5.24 -5.18 -13.99
CA CYS A 133 6.11 -5.55 -15.11
C CYS A 133 5.64 -4.93 -16.42
N GLY A 134 4.34 -4.99 -16.72
CA GLY A 134 3.77 -4.37 -17.92
C GLY A 134 3.99 -2.85 -17.97
N GLY A 135 3.72 -2.16 -16.86
CA GLY A 135 3.96 -0.72 -16.73
C GLY A 135 5.44 -0.36 -16.88
N GLY A 136 6.32 -1.11 -16.24
CA GLY A 136 7.77 -0.90 -16.32
C GLY A 136 8.31 -1.03 -17.74
N ILE A 137 7.88 -2.07 -18.47
CA ILE A 137 8.23 -2.30 -19.87
C ILE A 137 7.68 -1.17 -20.76
N ALA A 138 6.41 -0.79 -20.58
CA ALA A 138 5.81 0.30 -21.34
C ALA A 138 6.53 1.64 -21.11
N GLY A 139 6.97 1.92 -19.88
CA GLY A 139 7.70 3.14 -19.55
C GLY A 139 9.08 3.18 -20.21
N ALA A 140 9.78 2.04 -20.22
CA ALA A 140 11.05 1.92 -20.92
C ALA A 140 10.88 2.03 -22.45
N ALA A 141 9.84 1.39 -23.01
CA ALA A 141 9.53 1.46 -24.44
C ALA A 141 9.16 2.88 -24.88
N ALA A 142 8.40 3.61 -24.07
CA ALA A 142 8.01 4.99 -24.34
C ALA A 142 9.21 5.96 -24.32
N LEU A 143 10.25 5.67 -23.54
CA LEU A 143 11.49 6.45 -23.55
C LEU A 143 12.39 6.09 -24.73
N TYR A 144 12.30 4.86 -25.24
CA TYR A 144 13.12 4.37 -26.33
C TYR A 144 12.67 4.89 -27.72
N LEU A 145 11.36 5.12 -27.88
CA LEU A 145 10.74 5.68 -29.09
C LEU A 145 11.00 7.19 -29.22
#